data_AF-A0A520QNE9-F1
#
_entry.id   AF-A0A520QNE9-F1
#
_cell.length_a   1.000
_cell.length_b   1.000
_cell.length_c   1.000
_cell.angle_alpha   90.00
_cell.angle_beta   90.00
_cell.angle_gamma   90.00
#
_symmetry.space_group_name_H-M   'P 1'
#
loop_
_entity.id
_entity.type
_entity.pdbx_description
1 polymer ?
#
loop_
_entity_poly.entity_id
_entity_poly.type
_entity_poly.pdbx_seq_one_letter_code
_entity_poly.pdbx_strand_id
1 'polypeptide(L)'
;MRALLLAALLAGCGQQQVELFERCDGCAPGGDAGTVSPIGLRDPESCGATETHCEDDEYCIDGACVCRQGLVRVGPDCVDISADGDHCGVADIDCPALCQGGVCVDSCSAGSACLGGCVDVTTHPLHCGECGRPCGANQICVDGTCTPFVPATDCASCFRACCTYPTRPSDLICLDGDSC
;
A
#
# COMPACT_ATOMS: atom_id res chain seq x y z
N MET A 1 15.30 62.89 38.68
CA MET A 1 15.92 61.58 38.37
C MET A 1 14.84 60.68 37.79
N ARG A 2 15.00 60.26 36.51
CA ARG A 2 14.27 59.22 35.75
C ARG A 2 12.76 59.44 35.53
N ALA A 3 12.24 59.87 34.38
CA ALA A 3 12.28 59.35 32.99
C ALA A 3 11.52 58.01 32.78
N LEU A 4 10.33 58.11 32.16
CA LEU A 4 9.73 57.29 31.05
C LEU A 4 9.73 55.75 31.21
N LEU A 5 8.64 54.99 31.00
CA LEU A 5 7.83 54.87 29.77
C LEU A 5 6.51 54.10 30.03
N LEU A 6 5.49 54.43 29.23
CA LEU A 6 4.24 53.71 29.03
C LEU A 6 4.45 52.34 28.36
N ALA A 7 3.57 51.37 28.66
CA ALA A 7 2.93 50.51 27.65
C ALA A 7 1.65 49.87 28.23
N ALA A 8 0.50 50.34 27.75
CA ALA A 8 -0.77 49.65 27.85
C ALA A 8 -0.83 48.55 26.78
N LEU A 9 -1.50 47.43 27.06
CA LEU A 9 -2.25 46.65 26.07
C LEU A 9 -3.22 45.69 26.75
N LEU A 10 -4.47 45.80 26.29
CA LEU A 10 -5.69 45.10 26.67
C LEU A 10 -5.74 43.69 26.07
N ALA A 11 -6.46 42.77 26.73
CA ALA A 11 -7.36 41.73 26.19
C ALA A 11 -7.36 40.58 27.21
N GLY A 12 -8.44 40.28 27.93
CA GLY A 12 -9.78 40.02 27.40
C GLY A 12 -10.04 38.52 27.53
N CYS A 13 -10.57 38.09 28.69
CA CYS A 13 -11.17 36.77 28.83
C CYS A 13 -12.43 36.77 27.96
N GLY A 14 -12.38 36.12 26.80
CA GLY A 14 -13.48 36.11 25.83
C GLY A 14 -13.72 34.70 25.30
N GLN A 15 -14.83 34.11 25.76
CA GLN A 15 -15.51 33.00 25.08
C GLN A 15 -15.78 33.44 23.63
N GLN A 16 -15.38 32.65 22.64
CA GLN A 16 -15.80 32.86 21.25
C GLN A 16 -15.59 31.56 20.46
N GLN A 17 -16.71 30.86 20.21
CA GLN A 17 -17.02 30.17 18.94
C GLN A 17 -16.50 28.73 18.76
N VAL A 18 -17.42 27.80 19.01
CA VAL A 18 -17.48 26.49 18.35
C VAL A 18 -17.97 26.76 16.92
N GLU A 19 -17.06 26.95 15.96
CA GLU A 19 -17.42 27.11 14.54
C GLU A 19 -16.60 26.13 13.69
N LEU A 20 -17.33 25.16 13.12
CA LEU A 20 -17.28 24.71 11.73
C LEU A 20 -15.89 24.61 11.05
N PHE A 21 -15.44 23.36 10.86
CA PHE A 21 -14.75 22.81 9.68
C PHE A 21 -13.86 23.79 8.87
N GLU A 22 -12.55 23.87 9.15
CA GLU A 22 -11.51 24.03 8.13
C GLU A 22 -10.07 23.97 8.72
N ARG A 23 -9.23 23.14 8.07
CA ARG A 23 -7.76 23.14 8.02
C ARG A 23 -6.98 22.71 9.28
N CYS A 24 -6.50 21.47 9.26
CA CYS A 24 -5.32 21.06 10.02
C CYS A 24 -4.07 21.55 9.27
N ASP A 25 -3.52 22.69 9.68
CA ASP A 25 -2.17 23.10 9.34
C ASP A 25 -1.16 22.30 10.18
N GLY A 26 -0.34 21.48 9.51
CA GLY A 26 1.06 21.19 9.83
C GLY A 26 1.41 20.57 11.19
N CYS A 27 1.89 19.32 11.15
CA CYS A 27 2.54 18.63 12.26
C CYS A 27 3.75 19.40 12.86
N ALA A 28 3.83 19.42 14.18
CA ALA A 28 5.02 19.79 14.97
C ALA A 28 5.88 18.54 15.28
N PRO A 29 7.19 18.69 15.59
CA PRO A 29 8.07 17.58 15.91
C PRO A 29 7.97 17.24 17.41
N GLY A 30 7.33 16.12 17.73
CA GLY A 30 7.21 15.61 19.10
C GLY A 30 5.91 14.84 19.27
N GLY A 31 5.98 13.53 19.05
CA GLY A 31 4.82 12.66 18.88
C GLY A 31 3.92 12.52 20.10
N ASP A 32 2.65 12.77 19.85
CA ASP A 32 1.49 12.24 20.53
C ASP A 32 0.70 11.34 19.56
N ALA A 33 0.29 10.18 20.05
CA ALA A 33 -0.48 9.20 19.30
C ALA A 33 -1.87 9.76 18.97
N GLY A 34 -2.07 10.20 17.72
CA GLY A 34 -3.36 10.63 17.19
C GLY A 34 -3.22 11.96 16.44
N THR A 35 -2.68 11.98 15.23
CA THR A 35 -3.32 11.37 14.05
C THR A 35 -2.26 10.88 13.06
N VAL A 36 -2.21 9.58 12.80
CA VAL A 36 -1.47 9.09 11.62
C VAL A 36 -2.15 9.70 10.39
N SER A 37 -1.39 10.39 9.54
CA SER A 37 -1.94 10.92 8.29
C SER A 37 -2.61 9.78 7.52
N PRO A 38 -3.79 9.96 6.88
CA PRO A 38 -4.44 8.90 6.12
C PRO A 38 -3.51 8.24 5.09
N ILE A 39 -2.55 9.02 4.57
CA ILE A 39 -1.52 8.57 3.63
C ILE A 39 -0.56 7.57 4.29
N GLY A 40 -0.13 7.81 5.54
CA GLY A 40 0.76 6.91 6.28
C GLY A 40 0.11 5.57 6.64
N LEU A 41 -1.22 5.45 6.54
CA LEU A 41 -1.92 4.18 6.67
C LEU A 41 -1.88 3.34 5.39
N ARG A 42 -1.30 3.87 4.31
CA ARG A 42 -1.20 3.27 2.97
C ARG A 42 0.18 3.43 2.34
N ASP A 43 1.13 4.03 3.06
CA ASP A 43 2.50 4.21 2.62
C ASP A 43 3.32 2.98 3.03
N PRO A 44 3.77 2.15 2.07
CA PRO A 44 4.58 0.98 2.37
C PRO A 44 5.93 1.33 3.02
N GLU A 45 6.44 2.54 2.83
CA GLU A 45 7.71 2.98 3.40
C GLU A 45 7.54 3.58 4.82
N SER A 46 6.32 3.76 5.29
CA SER A 46 6.02 4.37 6.61
C SER A 46 4.64 3.93 7.10
N CYS A 47 4.43 2.62 7.18
CA CYS A 47 3.14 2.01 7.40
C CYS A 47 2.66 2.10 8.85
N GLY A 48 1.77 3.04 9.16
CA GLY A 48 1.10 3.16 10.46
C GLY A 48 1.95 3.73 11.60
N ALA A 49 3.27 3.65 11.50
CA ALA A 49 4.23 4.25 12.40
C ALA A 49 5.49 4.68 11.63
N THR A 50 6.29 5.56 12.25
CA THR A 50 7.62 5.89 11.73
C THR A 50 8.48 4.63 11.68
N GLU A 51 9.19 4.39 10.57
CA GLU A 51 10.11 3.26 10.35
C GLU A 51 9.47 1.88 10.19
N THR A 52 8.16 1.79 9.92
CA THR A 52 7.54 0.51 9.51
C THR A 52 7.56 0.43 7.99
N HIS A 53 8.49 -0.35 7.44
CA HIS A 53 8.55 -0.68 6.02
C HIS A 53 7.89 -2.03 5.77
N CYS A 54 7.00 -2.08 4.80
CA CYS A 54 6.45 -3.32 4.28
C CYS A 54 7.39 -3.90 3.22
N GLU A 55 7.47 -5.22 3.16
CA GLU A 55 8.30 -5.92 2.17
C GLU A 55 7.68 -5.86 0.76
N ASP A 56 8.45 -6.27 -0.25
CA ASP A 56 8.04 -6.25 -1.66
C ASP A 56 6.88 -7.21 -1.99
N ASP A 57 6.53 -8.12 -1.09
CA ASP A 57 5.38 -9.03 -1.15
C ASP A 57 4.19 -8.56 -0.31
N GLU A 58 4.26 -7.33 0.22
CA GLU A 58 3.27 -6.74 1.10
C GLU A 58 2.70 -5.40 0.59
N TYR A 59 1.58 -5.03 1.18
CA TYR A 59 0.88 -3.75 1.06
C TYR A 59 0.62 -3.17 2.44
N CYS A 60 0.64 -1.84 2.54
CA CYS A 60 0.24 -1.15 3.76
C CYS A 60 -1.27 -0.89 3.77
N ILE A 61 -2.00 -1.49 4.72
CA ILE A 61 -3.43 -1.27 4.91
C ILE A 61 -3.72 -1.02 6.38
N ASP A 62 -4.39 0.10 6.65
CA ASP A 62 -4.74 0.60 7.98
C ASP A 62 -3.54 0.65 8.94
N GLY A 63 -2.35 0.94 8.38
CA GLY A 63 -1.11 0.98 9.15
C GLY A 63 -0.54 -0.39 9.52
N ALA A 64 -0.94 -1.45 8.82
CA ALA A 64 -0.38 -2.78 8.95
C ALA A 64 0.08 -3.32 7.59
N CYS A 65 1.24 -3.98 7.58
CA CYS A 65 1.71 -4.71 6.41
C CYS A 65 0.92 -6.02 6.26
N VAL A 66 0.28 -6.17 5.11
CA VAL A 66 -0.52 -7.33 4.76
C VAL A 66 -0.05 -7.88 3.42
N CYS A 67 -0.15 -9.19 3.22
CA CYS A 67 0.23 -9.81 1.97
C CYS A 67 -0.49 -9.17 0.77
N ARG A 68 0.24 -9.05 -0.33
CA ARG A 68 -0.33 -8.58 -1.60
C ARG A 68 -1.45 -9.49 -2.08
N GLN A 69 -2.25 -8.97 -3.01
CA GLN A 69 -3.32 -9.74 -3.62
C GLN A 69 -2.78 -11.03 -4.24
N GLY A 70 -3.45 -12.15 -3.97
CA GLY A 70 -3.06 -13.48 -4.45
C GLY A 70 -2.19 -14.25 -3.45
N LEU A 71 -1.57 -13.58 -2.48
CA LEU A 71 -0.70 -14.20 -1.49
C LEU A 71 -1.46 -14.41 -0.17
N VAL A 72 -1.04 -15.41 0.60
CA VAL A 72 -1.58 -15.77 1.90
C VAL A 72 -0.47 -15.74 2.95
N ARG A 73 -0.79 -15.23 4.14
CA ARG A 73 0.14 -15.21 5.26
C ARG A 73 0.35 -16.63 5.80
N VAL A 74 1.58 -17.15 5.70
CA VAL A 74 2.00 -18.43 6.26
C VAL A 74 3.18 -18.17 7.21
N GLY A 75 2.90 -18.06 8.51
CA GLY A 75 3.90 -17.61 9.46
C GLY A 75 4.25 -16.13 9.22
N PRO A 76 5.55 -15.76 9.11
CA PRO A 76 5.94 -14.39 8.76
C PRO A 76 5.80 -14.11 7.25
N ASP A 77 5.85 -15.14 6.41
CA ASP A 77 6.02 -15.01 4.97
C ASP A 77 4.67 -14.86 4.24
N CYS A 78 4.69 -14.19 3.09
CA CYS A 78 3.57 -14.19 2.15
C CYS A 78 3.82 -15.20 1.05
N VAL A 79 2.98 -16.24 1.01
CA VAL A 79 3.11 -17.37 0.10
C VAL A 79 1.98 -17.34 -0.92
N ASP A 80 2.33 -17.47 -2.21
CA ASP A 80 1.34 -17.60 -3.28
C ASP A 80 0.87 -19.05 -3.37
N ILE A 81 -0.13 -19.41 -2.57
CA ILE A 81 -0.70 -20.77 -2.62
C ILE A 81 -1.44 -21.08 -3.94
N SER A 82 -1.52 -20.15 -4.88
CA SER A 82 -2.16 -20.34 -6.18
C SER A 82 -1.16 -20.65 -7.30
N ALA A 83 0.12 -20.31 -7.12
CA ALA A 83 1.16 -20.50 -8.12
C ALA A 83 2.55 -20.84 -7.54
N ASP A 84 2.67 -21.10 -6.24
CA ASP A 84 3.85 -21.71 -5.65
C ASP A 84 3.73 -23.24 -5.77
N GLY A 85 4.71 -23.85 -6.47
CA GLY A 85 4.76 -25.29 -6.67
C GLY A 85 5.02 -26.07 -5.37
N ASP A 86 5.72 -25.48 -4.41
CA ASP A 86 6.07 -26.11 -3.14
C ASP A 86 4.94 -25.94 -2.10
N HIS A 87 4.06 -24.95 -2.29
CA HIS A 87 2.98 -24.59 -1.36
C HIS A 87 1.60 -24.50 -2.04
N CYS A 88 1.25 -25.46 -2.89
CA CYS A 88 0.07 -25.35 -3.74
C CYS A 88 -1.24 -25.63 -2.98
N GLY A 89 -2.07 -24.59 -2.86
CA GLY A 89 -3.39 -24.62 -2.23
C GLY A 89 -3.37 -24.62 -0.71
N VAL A 90 -4.55 -24.56 -0.09
CA VAL A 90 -4.70 -24.49 1.39
C VAL A 90 -4.25 -25.76 2.12
N ALA A 91 -4.08 -26.86 1.38
CA ALA A 91 -3.59 -28.13 1.90
C ALA A 91 -2.06 -28.23 1.84
N ASP A 92 -1.38 -27.22 1.30
CA ASP A 92 0.08 -27.15 1.19
C ASP A 92 0.65 -28.35 0.39
N ILE A 93 0.24 -28.45 -0.88
CA ILE A 93 0.59 -29.57 -1.76
C ILE A 93 1.87 -29.24 -2.53
N ASP A 94 2.86 -30.12 -2.41
CA ASP A 94 4.06 -30.11 -3.25
C ASP A 94 3.73 -30.68 -4.65
N CYS A 95 3.79 -29.83 -5.67
CA CYS A 95 3.44 -30.18 -7.05
C CYS A 95 4.68 -30.62 -7.84
N PRO A 96 4.65 -31.81 -8.48
CA PRO A 96 5.79 -32.29 -9.27
C PRO A 96 6.02 -31.49 -10.57
N ALA A 97 5.07 -30.66 -10.98
CA ALA A 97 5.14 -29.83 -12.18
C ALA A 97 4.84 -28.36 -11.87
N LEU A 98 3.57 -27.94 -11.98
CA LEU A 98 3.17 -26.54 -11.76
C LEU A 98 1.95 -26.45 -10.84
N CYS A 99 1.89 -25.42 -10.01
CA CYS A 99 0.68 -25.00 -9.31
C CYS A 99 -0.12 -24.01 -10.17
N GLN A 100 -1.42 -24.25 -10.35
CA GLN A 100 -2.32 -23.27 -10.95
C GLN A 100 -3.65 -23.26 -10.20
N GLY A 101 -3.96 -22.13 -9.55
CA GLY A 101 -5.20 -21.96 -8.79
C GLY A 101 -5.30 -22.90 -7.58
N GLY A 102 -4.17 -23.29 -6.99
CA GLY A 102 -4.11 -24.20 -5.84
C GLY A 102 -4.27 -25.67 -6.20
N VAL A 103 -4.06 -26.04 -7.47
CA VAL A 103 -4.09 -27.42 -7.95
C VAL A 103 -2.86 -27.70 -8.82
N CYS A 104 -2.27 -28.88 -8.68
CA CYS A 104 -1.17 -29.31 -9.53
C CYS A 104 -1.63 -29.56 -10.98
N VAL A 105 -0.89 -29.01 -11.94
CA VAL A 105 -1.12 -29.15 -13.38
C VAL A 105 0.19 -29.48 -14.10
N ASP A 106 0.09 -30.19 -15.23
CA ASP A 106 1.27 -30.52 -16.05
C ASP A 106 1.76 -29.33 -16.89
N SER A 107 0.85 -28.39 -17.21
CA SER A 107 1.14 -27.18 -17.97
C SER A 107 0.13 -26.09 -17.67
N CYS A 108 0.52 -24.83 -17.90
CA CYS A 108 -0.36 -23.69 -17.70
C CYS A 108 -1.46 -23.67 -18.77
N SER A 109 -2.72 -23.61 -18.34
CA SER A 109 -3.84 -23.36 -19.25
C SER A 109 -3.98 -21.88 -19.59
N ALA A 110 -3.43 -21.01 -18.75
CA ALA A 110 -3.32 -19.56 -18.94
C ALA A 110 -2.11 -19.03 -18.15
N GLY A 111 -1.60 -17.86 -18.55
CA GLY A 111 -0.41 -17.27 -17.96
C GLY A 111 0.89 -17.95 -18.40
N SER A 112 1.96 -17.65 -17.68
CA SER A 112 3.32 -18.13 -17.91
C SER A 112 3.72 -19.12 -16.82
N ALA A 113 4.47 -20.16 -17.19
CA ALA A 113 5.09 -21.05 -16.21
C ALA A 113 6.27 -20.32 -15.55
N CYS A 114 6.13 -19.98 -14.27
CA CYS A 114 7.11 -19.28 -13.47
C CYS A 114 7.34 -20.02 -12.16
N LEU A 115 8.60 -20.41 -11.90
CA LEU A 115 9.07 -20.86 -10.57
C LEU A 115 8.17 -21.90 -9.88
N GLY A 116 7.63 -22.85 -10.63
CA GLY A 116 6.78 -23.91 -10.06
C GLY A 116 5.28 -23.65 -10.11
N GLY A 117 4.82 -22.56 -10.75
CA GLY A 117 3.40 -22.40 -11.05
C GLY A 117 3.08 -21.53 -12.24
N CYS A 118 1.79 -21.23 -12.38
CA CYS A 118 1.22 -20.56 -13.54
C CYS A 118 0.69 -19.18 -13.15
N VAL A 119 1.37 -18.15 -13.65
CA VAL A 119 1.17 -16.76 -13.21
C VAL A 119 0.87 -15.86 -14.39
N ASP A 120 -0.03 -14.91 -14.19
CA ASP A 120 -0.24 -13.85 -15.17
C ASP A 120 0.80 -12.74 -14.97
N VAL A 121 1.89 -12.78 -15.73
CA VAL A 121 2.97 -11.79 -15.62
C VAL A 121 2.53 -10.36 -15.94
N THR A 122 1.33 -10.15 -16.50
CA THR A 122 0.82 -8.80 -16.80
C THR A 122 0.26 -8.09 -15.57
N THR A 123 -0.12 -8.84 -14.54
CA THR A 123 -0.78 -8.31 -13.33
C THR A 123 -0.17 -8.82 -12.03
N HIS A 124 0.67 -9.86 -12.08
CA HIS A 124 1.21 -10.49 -10.89
C HIS A 124 2.26 -9.63 -10.18
N PRO A 125 2.10 -9.33 -8.86
CA PRO A 125 2.99 -8.40 -8.16
C PRO A 125 4.43 -8.93 -7.98
N LEU A 126 4.62 -10.24 -7.94
CA LEU A 126 5.94 -10.88 -7.78
C LEU A 126 6.60 -11.29 -9.11
N HIS A 127 5.88 -11.18 -10.23
CA HIS A 127 6.31 -11.71 -11.53
C HIS A 127 5.95 -10.74 -12.67
N CYS A 128 6.12 -9.45 -12.44
CA CYS A 128 5.63 -8.42 -13.34
C CYS A 128 6.51 -8.29 -14.58
N GLY A 129 5.93 -8.59 -15.75
CA GLY A 129 6.58 -8.60 -17.05
C GLY A 129 7.38 -9.87 -17.35
N GLU A 130 7.97 -10.48 -16.32
CA GLU A 130 8.72 -11.74 -16.42
C GLU A 130 8.75 -12.49 -15.08
N CYS A 131 9.06 -13.79 -15.13
CA CYS A 131 9.16 -14.62 -13.94
C CYS A 131 10.22 -14.11 -12.97
N GLY A 132 9.88 -14.07 -11.67
CA GLY A 132 10.80 -13.67 -10.61
C GLY A 132 11.15 -12.17 -10.60
N ARG A 133 10.32 -11.33 -11.22
CA ARG A 133 10.46 -9.87 -11.18
C ARG A 133 9.42 -9.23 -10.26
N PRO A 134 9.69 -9.11 -8.95
CA PRO A 134 8.79 -8.42 -8.05
C PRO A 134 8.78 -6.91 -8.30
N CYS A 135 7.61 -6.32 -8.12
CA CYS A 135 7.48 -4.87 -8.01
C CYS A 135 7.78 -4.43 -6.58
N GLY A 136 8.45 -3.29 -6.42
CA GLY A 136 8.78 -2.75 -5.10
C GLY A 136 7.54 -2.48 -4.24
N ALA A 137 7.70 -2.36 -2.92
CA ALA A 137 6.64 -2.06 -1.94
C ALA A 137 5.63 -0.98 -2.39
N ASN A 138 6.13 0.09 -3.03
CA ASN A 138 5.36 1.25 -3.53
C ASN A 138 4.99 1.18 -5.03
N GLN A 139 4.96 -0.03 -5.60
CA GLN A 139 4.63 -0.27 -7.00
C GLN A 139 3.52 -1.31 -7.15
N ILE A 140 2.77 -1.20 -8.23
CA ILE A 140 1.80 -2.20 -8.68
C ILE A 140 2.13 -2.66 -10.09
N CYS A 141 1.80 -3.91 -10.41
CA CYS A 141 2.00 -4.45 -11.75
C CYS A 141 0.83 -4.04 -12.64
N VAL A 142 1.11 -3.23 -13.67
CA VAL A 142 0.14 -2.82 -14.68
C VAL A 142 0.70 -3.17 -16.05
N ASP A 143 -0.03 -4.00 -16.78
CA ASP A 143 0.33 -4.46 -18.13
C ASP A 143 1.79 -4.97 -18.24
N GLY A 144 2.25 -5.68 -17.20
CA GLY A 144 3.60 -6.25 -17.12
C GLY A 144 4.70 -5.25 -16.79
N THR A 145 4.34 -4.06 -16.30
CA THR A 145 5.27 -3.03 -15.83
C THR A 145 5.01 -2.67 -14.39
N CYS A 146 6.06 -2.64 -13.56
CA CYS A 146 5.95 -2.10 -12.21
C CYS A 146 5.80 -0.58 -12.28
N THR A 147 4.62 -0.10 -11.91
CA THR A 147 4.25 1.31 -11.91
C THR A 147 4.19 1.83 -10.48
N PRO A 148 4.93 2.90 -10.14
CA PRO A 148 4.80 3.56 -8.85
C PRO A 148 3.37 4.03 -8.60
N PHE A 149 2.93 3.91 -7.36
CA PHE A 149 1.66 4.46 -6.92
C PHE A 149 1.84 5.35 -5.70
N VAL A 150 0.89 6.26 -5.49
CA VAL A 150 0.74 7.03 -4.26
C VAL A 150 -0.68 6.89 -3.72
N PRO A 151 -0.87 6.73 -2.40
CA PRO A 151 -2.20 6.74 -1.81
C PRO A 151 -2.95 8.05 -2.07
N ALA A 152 -4.25 7.94 -2.33
CA ALA A 152 -5.12 9.07 -2.62
C ALA A 152 -6.36 9.07 -1.72
N THR A 153 -6.80 10.26 -1.30
CA THR A 153 -8.07 10.43 -0.57
C THR A 153 -9.26 10.50 -1.52
N ASP A 154 -9.03 10.95 -2.74
CA ASP A 154 -10.03 11.10 -3.79
C ASP A 154 -9.34 11.13 -5.17
N CYS A 155 -10.11 10.93 -6.23
CA CYS A 155 -9.55 10.94 -7.58
C CYS A 155 -9.16 12.32 -8.09
N ALA A 156 -9.60 13.41 -7.45
CA ALA A 156 -9.27 14.76 -7.91
C ALA A 156 -7.81 15.13 -7.60
N SER A 157 -7.15 14.43 -6.67
CA SER A 157 -5.71 14.59 -6.41
C SER A 157 -4.81 13.88 -7.43
N CYS A 158 -5.36 13.01 -8.29
CA CYS A 158 -4.57 12.26 -9.26
C CYS A 158 -4.37 13.05 -10.56
N PHE A 159 -3.12 13.12 -11.04
CA PHE A 159 -2.79 13.81 -12.29
C PHE A 159 -3.03 12.97 -13.55
N ARG A 160 -2.91 11.64 -13.47
CA ARG A 160 -3.04 10.72 -14.61
C ARG A 160 -4.15 9.70 -14.38
N ALA A 161 -3.85 8.60 -13.71
CA ALA A 161 -4.81 7.53 -13.42
C ALA A 161 -5.20 7.54 -11.93
N CYS A 162 -6.50 7.42 -11.67
CA CYS A 162 -7.05 7.11 -10.35
C CYS A 162 -7.55 5.67 -10.36
N CYS A 163 -6.97 4.82 -9.53
CA CYS A 163 -7.26 3.39 -9.46
C CYS A 163 -7.67 3.00 -8.06
N THR A 164 -8.33 1.85 -7.95
CA THR A 164 -8.62 1.25 -6.65
C THR A 164 -7.42 0.46 -6.14
N TYR A 165 -7.22 0.44 -4.83
CA TYR A 165 -6.19 -0.36 -4.20
C TYR A 165 -6.46 -1.86 -4.43
N PRO A 166 -5.48 -2.69 -4.86
CA PRO A 166 -5.73 -4.05 -5.33
C PRO A 166 -6.43 -4.98 -4.31
N THR A 167 -6.10 -4.83 -3.04
CA THR A 167 -6.66 -5.63 -1.94
C THR A 167 -7.85 -4.97 -1.26
N ARG A 168 -8.15 -3.70 -1.58
CA ARG A 168 -9.23 -2.94 -0.95
C ARG A 168 -9.87 -1.93 -1.92
N PRO A 169 -10.94 -2.32 -2.63
CA PRO A 169 -11.56 -1.47 -3.65
C PRO A 169 -12.13 -0.13 -3.17
N SER A 170 -12.28 0.05 -1.85
CA SER A 170 -12.71 1.31 -1.23
C SER A 170 -11.60 2.36 -1.19
N ASP A 171 -10.35 1.93 -1.29
CA ASP A 171 -9.18 2.80 -1.15
C ASP A 171 -8.68 3.19 -2.54
N LEU A 172 -8.19 4.42 -2.67
CA LEU A 172 -7.77 4.98 -3.95
C LEU A 172 -6.26 5.17 -3.99
N ILE A 173 -5.69 5.01 -5.18
CA ILE A 173 -4.30 5.30 -5.50
C ILE A 173 -4.20 6.08 -6.80
N CYS A 174 -3.21 6.96 -6.86
CA CYS A 174 -2.79 7.56 -8.11
C CYS A 174 -1.61 6.78 -8.68
N LEU A 175 -1.65 6.50 -9.98
CA LEU A 175 -0.52 5.89 -10.69
C LEU A 175 0.12 6.91 -11.62
N ASP A 176 1.42 6.75 -11.84
CA ASP A 176 2.16 7.48 -12.86
C ASP A 176 1.89 6.97 -14.30
N GLY A 177 0.93 6.05 -14.49
CA GLY A 177 0.50 5.51 -15.79
C GLY A 177 -0.84 6.05 -16.29
N ASP A 178 -1.31 5.54 -17.43
CA ASP A 178 -2.61 5.92 -18.03
C ASP A 178 -3.71 4.87 -17.81
N SER A 179 -3.36 3.72 -17.20
CA SER A 179 -4.25 2.60 -16.94
C SER A 179 -4.14 2.09 -15.52
N CYS A 180 -5.23 1.46 -15.09
CA CYS A 180 -5.28 0.41 -14.08
C CYS A 180 -5.52 -0.91 -14.86
#